data_AF-A0A8T3SDR9-F1
#
_entry.id   AF-A0A8T3SDR9-F1
#
_cell.length_a   1.000
_cell.length_b   1.000
_cell.length_c   1.000
_cell.angle_alpha   90.00
_cell.angle_beta   90.00
_cell.angle_gamma   90.00
#
_symmetry.space_group_name_H-M   'P 1'
#
loop_
_entity.id
_entity.type
_entity.pdbx_description
1 polymer ?
#
loop_
_entity_poly.entity_id
_entity_poly.type
_entity_poly.pdbx_seq_one_letter_code
_entity_poly.pdbx_strand_id
1 'polypeptide(L)'
;MIVEAVIPDGAGFFGPPIAIGATIVRDLQGSANPIPFDVVALVLGLMGHMMNSVILAVIFGLIVTRLALSAAGTIGLGMAWGVAVFAMMWFVVVPAIDPLMLNLNAAVFFAAHLMWGAALGVIWTRYGSTSSELGIAR
;
A
#
# COMPACT_ATOMS: atom_id res chain seq x y z
N MET A 1 -8.78 -7.90 -1.65
CA MET A 1 -9.05 -8.98 -2.64
C MET A 1 -10.22 -9.84 -2.18
N ILE A 2 -10.04 -10.71 -1.18
CA ILE A 2 -11.12 -11.63 -0.74
C ILE A 2 -12.34 -10.87 -0.23
N VAL A 3 -12.17 -9.84 0.61
CA VAL A 3 -13.29 -9.07 1.16
C VAL A 3 -14.13 -8.42 0.06
N GLU A 4 -13.48 -7.76 -0.90
CA GLU A 4 -14.14 -7.14 -2.07
C GLU A 4 -14.86 -8.13 -2.99
N ALA A 5 -14.53 -9.42 -2.90
CA ALA A 5 -15.21 -10.47 -3.65
C ALA A 5 -16.50 -10.95 -2.98
N VAL A 6 -16.68 -10.70 -1.67
CA VAL A 6 -17.76 -11.32 -0.88
C VAL A 6 -18.71 -10.31 -0.22
N ILE A 7 -18.32 -9.04 -0.10
CA ILE A 7 -19.22 -7.99 0.38
C ILE A 7 -20.25 -7.61 -0.69
N PRO A 8 -21.50 -7.28 -0.32
CA PRO A 8 -22.46 -6.69 -1.24
C PRO A 8 -21.86 -5.44 -1.91
N ASP A 9 -22.09 -5.29 -3.21
CA ASP A 9 -21.57 -4.19 -4.04
C ASP A 9 -20.03 -4.04 -4.04
N GLY A 10 -19.31 -5.11 -3.66
CA GLY A 10 -17.85 -5.16 -3.70
C GLY A 10 -17.29 -5.12 -5.12
N ALA A 11 -16.04 -4.68 -5.25
CA ALA A 11 -15.42 -4.52 -6.56
C ALA A 11 -15.04 -5.84 -7.27
N GLY A 12 -15.20 -6.98 -6.60
CA GLY A 12 -14.77 -8.30 -7.08
C GLY A 12 -13.34 -8.64 -6.65
N PHE A 13 -12.96 -9.91 -6.87
CA PHE A 13 -11.68 -10.44 -6.38
C PHE A 13 -10.45 -9.69 -6.91
N PHE A 14 -10.46 -9.39 -8.22
CA PHE A 14 -9.43 -8.61 -8.91
C PHE A 14 -9.78 -7.11 -8.99
N GLY A 15 -10.90 -6.68 -8.41
CA GLY A 15 -11.36 -5.29 -8.44
C GLY A 15 -10.28 -4.31 -7.97
N PRO A 16 -9.66 -4.51 -6.79
CA PRO A 16 -8.65 -3.59 -6.30
C PRO A 16 -7.42 -3.41 -7.21
N PRO A 17 -6.72 -4.45 -7.69
CA PRO A 17 -5.59 -4.24 -8.59
C PRO A 17 -6.04 -3.67 -9.95
N ILE A 18 -7.22 -4.02 -10.47
CA ILE A 18 -7.75 -3.41 -11.69
C ILE A 18 -8.03 -1.92 -11.48
N ALA A 19 -8.62 -1.55 -10.33
CA ALA A 19 -8.87 -0.17 -9.96
C ALA A 19 -7.56 0.63 -9.90
N ILE A 20 -6.49 0.09 -9.32
CA ILE A 20 -5.16 0.73 -9.36
C ILE A 20 -4.66 0.86 -10.82
N GLY A 21 -4.89 -0.15 -11.64
CA GLY A 21 -4.57 -0.13 -13.07
C GLY A 21 -5.31 0.95 -13.87
N ALA A 22 -6.50 1.37 -13.42
CA ALA A 22 -7.30 2.42 -14.05
C ALA A 22 -6.63 3.80 -13.97
N THR A 23 -5.65 3.98 -13.09
CA THR A 23 -4.74 5.13 -13.10
C THR A 23 -3.99 5.26 -14.44
N ILE A 24 -3.80 4.16 -15.17
CA ILE A 24 -3.19 4.15 -16.51
C ILE A 24 -4.25 3.84 -17.58
N VAL A 25 -5.07 2.82 -17.36
CA VAL A 25 -6.17 2.43 -18.27
C VAL A 25 -7.40 3.29 -17.98
N ARG A 26 -7.31 4.57 -18.37
CA ARG A 26 -8.25 5.63 -17.96
C ARG A 26 -9.71 5.38 -18.33
N ASP A 27 -9.97 4.62 -19.38
CA ASP A 27 -11.33 4.28 -19.81
C ASP A 27 -12.10 3.48 -18.75
N LEU A 28 -11.41 2.82 -17.81
CA LEU A 28 -12.03 2.09 -16.71
C LEU A 28 -12.55 3.02 -15.59
N GLN A 29 -12.12 4.28 -15.51
CA GLN A 29 -12.43 5.15 -14.37
C GLN A 29 -13.93 5.48 -14.21
N GLY A 30 -14.73 5.26 -15.26
CA GLY A 30 -16.20 5.38 -15.21
C GLY A 30 -16.94 4.11 -14.80
N SER A 31 -16.23 3.03 -14.44
CA SER A 31 -16.85 1.74 -14.10
C SER A 31 -17.56 1.78 -12.75
N ALA A 32 -18.66 1.03 -12.65
CA ALA A 32 -19.30 0.72 -11.36
C ALA A 32 -18.76 -0.59 -10.80
N ASN A 33 -19.04 -0.85 -9.52
CA ASN A 33 -18.83 -2.18 -8.95
C ASN A 33 -19.93 -3.14 -9.44
N PRO A 34 -19.61 -4.42 -9.71
CA PRO A 34 -18.26 -4.99 -9.73
C PRO A 34 -17.46 -4.48 -10.93
N ILE A 35 -16.16 -4.24 -10.71
CA ILE A 35 -15.29 -3.66 -11.74
C ILE A 35 -15.07 -4.72 -12.85
N PRO A 36 -15.24 -4.36 -14.14
CA PRO A 36 -15.02 -5.28 -15.24
C PRO A 36 -13.61 -5.87 -15.21
N PHE A 37 -13.48 -7.16 -15.52
CA PHE A 37 -12.18 -7.79 -15.61
C PHE A 37 -11.42 -7.26 -16.83
N ASP A 38 -10.24 -6.68 -16.59
CA ASP A 38 -9.31 -6.23 -17.61
C ASP A 38 -7.90 -6.69 -17.25
N VAL A 39 -7.29 -7.49 -18.14
CA VAL A 39 -5.97 -8.09 -17.89
C VAL A 39 -4.85 -7.05 -17.90
N VAL A 40 -4.96 -6.00 -18.73
CA VAL A 40 -3.95 -4.95 -18.84
C VAL A 40 -3.95 -4.12 -17.57
N ALA A 41 -5.13 -3.69 -17.13
CA ALA A 41 -5.30 -2.96 -15.88
C ALA A 41 -4.86 -3.79 -14.67
N LEU A 42 -5.20 -5.09 -14.63
CA LEU A 42 -4.74 -5.99 -13.56
C LEU A 42 -3.21 -6.02 -13.44
N VAL A 43 -2.51 -6.24 -14.56
CA VAL A 43 -1.04 -6.33 -14.57
C VAL A 43 -0.41 -4.98 -14.19
N LEU A 44 -0.88 -3.89 -14.82
CA LEU A 44 -0.37 -2.54 -14.54
C LEU A 44 -0.61 -2.11 -13.10
N GLY A 45 -1.79 -2.43 -12.56
CA GLY A 45 -2.13 -2.13 -11.18
C GLY A 45 -1.30 -2.91 -10.17
N LEU A 46 -1.05 -4.20 -10.42
CA LEU A 46 -0.12 -4.98 -9.60
C LEU A 46 1.30 -4.42 -9.66
N MET A 47 1.81 -4.10 -10.85
CA MET A 47 3.14 -3.51 -11.03
C MET A 47 3.25 -2.18 -10.28
N GLY A 48 2.31 -1.26 -10.49
CA GLY A 48 2.29 0.04 -9.83
C GLY A 48 2.18 -0.08 -8.32
N HIS A 49 1.33 -0.98 -7.82
CA HIS A 49 1.18 -1.21 -6.38
C HIS A 49 2.46 -1.77 -5.75
N MET A 50 3.12 -2.74 -6.39
CA MET A 50 4.38 -3.31 -5.90
C MET A 50 5.52 -2.28 -5.94
N MET A 51 5.64 -1.51 -7.02
CA MET A 51 6.63 -0.43 -7.13
C MET A 51 6.46 0.60 -6.01
N ASN A 52 5.24 1.10 -5.79
CA ASN A 52 4.95 2.06 -4.72
C ASN A 52 5.26 1.47 -3.35
N SER A 53 4.93 0.19 -3.13
CA SER A 53 5.24 -0.51 -1.87
C SER A 53 6.75 -0.54 -1.59
N VAL A 54 7.57 -0.84 -2.60
CA VAL A 54 9.04 -0.84 -2.47
C VAL A 54 9.57 0.57 -2.18
N ILE A 55 9.12 1.59 -2.92
CA ILE A 55 9.57 2.98 -2.73
C ILE A 55 9.25 3.45 -1.31
N LEU A 56 8.01 3.24 -0.86
CA LEU A 56 7.56 3.66 0.47
C LEU A 56 8.24 2.85 1.59
N ALA A 57 8.54 1.57 1.34
CA ALA A 57 9.33 0.74 2.26
C ALA A 57 10.76 1.27 2.42
N VAL A 58 11.42 1.65 1.32
CA VAL A 58 12.75 2.26 1.35
C VAL A 58 12.74 3.57 2.12
N ILE A 59 11.75 4.44 1.89
CA ILE A 59 11.61 5.70 2.62
C ILE A 59 11.44 5.45 4.12
N PHE A 60 10.55 4.52 4.51
CA PHE A 60 10.41 4.10 5.90
C PHE A 60 11.73 3.61 6.49
N GLY A 61 12.45 2.75 5.76
CA GLY A 61 13.76 2.25 6.13
C GLY A 61 14.75 3.37 6.43
N LEU A 62 14.88 4.33 5.51
CA LEU A 62 15.75 5.51 5.67
C LEU A 62 15.40 6.35 6.90
N ILE A 63 14.11 6.46 7.24
CA ILE A 63 13.66 7.17 8.45
C ILE A 63 14.07 6.38 9.68
N VAL A 64 13.68 5.10 9.76
CA VAL A 64 13.80 4.33 11.00
C VAL A 64 15.24 3.98 11.34
N THR A 65 16.14 3.82 10.36
CA THR A 65 17.57 3.62 10.63
C THR A 65 18.24 4.82 11.29
N ARG A 66 17.60 5.99 11.28
CA ARG A 66 18.10 7.20 11.95
C ARG A 66 17.54 7.38 13.36
N LEU A 67 16.67 6.49 13.82
CA LEU A 67 15.99 6.58 15.10
C LEU A 67 16.42 5.43 16.01
N ALA A 68 16.78 5.74 17.26
CA ALA A 68 17.09 4.73 18.28
C ALA A 68 15.78 4.22 18.93
N LEU A 69 14.97 3.50 18.15
CA LEU A 69 13.69 2.95 18.63
C LEU A 69 13.85 1.54 19.18
N SER A 70 13.03 1.20 20.18
CA SER A 70 12.82 -0.19 20.58
C SER A 70 12.05 -0.95 19.49
N ALA A 71 12.03 -2.28 19.57
CA ALA A 71 11.26 -3.09 18.62
C ALA A 71 9.78 -2.69 18.57
N ALA A 72 9.16 -2.47 19.74
CA ALA A 72 7.78 -1.97 19.84
C ALA A 72 7.63 -0.58 19.22
N GLY A 73 8.61 0.32 19.43
CA GLY A 73 8.63 1.65 18.83
C GLY A 73 8.72 1.62 17.30
N THR A 74 9.55 0.74 16.74
CA THR A 74 9.68 0.54 15.29
C THR A 74 8.40 0.00 14.66
N ILE A 75 7.74 -0.97 15.30
CA ILE A 75 6.45 -1.50 14.83
C ILE A 75 5.36 -0.42 14.89
N GLY A 76 5.29 0.32 16.00
CA GLY A 76 4.35 1.43 16.15
C GLY A 76 4.57 2.53 15.10
N LEU A 77 5.82 2.90 14.82
CA LEU A 77 6.15 3.83 13.75
C LEU A 77 5.76 3.28 12.37
N GLY A 78 5.97 1.98 12.13
CA GLY A 78 5.54 1.30 10.91
C GLY A 78 4.02 1.40 10.71
N MET A 79 3.24 1.11 11.76
CA MET A 79 1.77 1.28 11.73
C MET A 79 1.38 2.72 11.40
N ALA A 80 1.99 3.71 12.06
CA ALA A 80 1.74 5.13 11.79
C ALA A 80 2.10 5.53 10.36
N TRP A 81 3.21 5.00 9.83
CA TRP A 81 3.63 5.17 8.44
C TRP A 81 2.59 4.62 7.46
N GLY A 82 2.10 3.40 7.69
CA GLY A 82 1.03 2.80 6.88
C GLY A 82 -0.24 3.66 6.88
N VAL A 83 -0.67 4.14 8.06
CA VAL A 83 -1.83 5.04 8.18
C VAL A 83 -1.61 6.36 7.45
N ALA A 84 -0.42 6.94 7.52
CA ALA A 84 -0.09 8.16 6.80
C ALA A 84 -0.15 7.97 5.27
N VAL A 85 0.38 6.84 4.77
CA VAL A 85 0.27 6.47 3.35
C VAL A 85 -1.19 6.31 2.94
N PHE A 86 -2.00 5.59 3.73
CA PHE A 86 -3.43 5.49 3.47
C PHE A 86 -4.11 6.86 3.41
N ALA A 87 -3.87 7.72 4.40
CA ALA A 87 -4.52 9.02 4.47
C ALA A 87 -4.12 9.91 3.26
N MET A 88 -2.84 9.95 2.92
CA MET A 88 -2.36 10.67 1.75
C MET A 88 -2.98 10.12 0.46
N MET A 89 -2.97 8.81 0.27
CA MET A 89 -3.50 8.19 -0.93
C MET A 89 -5.02 8.39 -1.03
N TRP A 90 -5.77 8.07 0.03
CA TRP A 90 -7.23 8.05 0.02
C TRP A 90 -7.86 9.44 -0.06
N PHE A 91 -7.30 10.44 0.64
CA PHE A 91 -7.92 11.77 0.73
C PHE A 91 -7.32 12.80 -0.23
N VAL A 92 -6.14 12.53 -0.82
CA VAL A 92 -5.45 13.51 -1.67
C VAL A 92 -5.20 12.94 -3.07
N VAL A 93 -4.45 11.84 -3.17
CA VAL A 93 -3.97 11.34 -4.46
C VAL A 93 -5.08 10.69 -5.27
N VAL A 94 -5.82 9.76 -4.67
CA VAL A 94 -6.89 9.00 -5.30
C VAL A 94 -8.02 9.91 -5.80
N PRO A 95 -8.57 10.86 -5.02
CA PRO A 95 -9.61 11.75 -5.51
C PRO A 95 -9.17 12.60 -6.72
N ALA A 96 -7.88 12.96 -6.79
CA ALA A 96 -7.34 13.78 -7.86
C ALA A 96 -6.97 12.98 -9.13
N ILE A 97 -6.52 11.74 -8.96
CA ILE A 97 -5.92 10.94 -10.05
C ILE A 97 -6.81 9.79 -10.47
N ASP A 98 -7.47 9.10 -9.54
CA ASP A 98 -8.17 7.86 -9.83
C ASP A 98 -9.41 7.64 -8.96
N PRO A 99 -10.51 8.37 -9.23
CA PRO A 99 -11.69 8.35 -8.37
C PRO A 99 -12.37 6.98 -8.32
N LEU A 100 -12.14 6.08 -9.29
CA LEU A 100 -12.66 4.69 -9.27
C LEU A 100 -12.24 3.94 -8.01
N MET A 101 -11.03 4.19 -7.50
CA MET A 101 -10.53 3.57 -6.27
C MET A 101 -11.37 3.92 -5.03
N LEU A 102 -12.17 5.01 -5.07
CA LEU A 102 -13.07 5.38 -3.98
C LEU A 102 -14.34 4.52 -3.93
N ASN A 103 -14.60 3.69 -4.95
CA ASN A 103 -15.66 2.68 -4.90
C ASN A 103 -15.29 1.45 -4.06
N LEU A 104 -14.04 1.38 -3.57
CA LEU A 104 -13.56 0.29 -2.73
C LEU A 104 -13.88 0.54 -1.26
N ASN A 105 -13.84 -0.51 -0.44
CA ASN A 105 -14.11 -0.38 0.98
C ASN A 105 -12.94 0.29 1.72
N ALA A 106 -13.12 1.56 2.09
CA ALA A 106 -12.12 2.37 2.79
C ALA A 106 -11.58 1.72 4.07
N ALA A 107 -12.45 1.08 4.87
CA ALA A 107 -12.06 0.48 6.14
C ALA A 107 -11.14 -0.73 5.93
N VAL A 108 -11.41 -1.55 4.91
CA VAL A 108 -10.54 -2.67 4.52
C VAL A 108 -9.18 -2.16 4.06
N PHE A 109 -9.15 -1.09 3.27
CA PHE A 109 -7.91 -0.48 2.82
C PHE A 109 -7.10 0.14 3.96
N PHE A 110 -7.76 0.84 4.88
CA PHE A 110 -7.13 1.35 6.10
C PHE A 110 -6.49 0.22 6.92
N ALA A 111 -7.23 -0.85 7.18
CA ALA A 111 -6.71 -1.99 7.93
C ALA A 111 -5.53 -2.65 7.20
N ALA A 112 -5.61 -2.80 5.88
CA ALA A 112 -4.51 -3.36 5.08
C ALA A 112 -3.23 -2.51 5.18
N HIS A 113 -3.35 -1.18 5.11
CA HIS A 113 -2.19 -0.28 5.24
C HIS A 113 -1.61 -0.29 6.66
N LEU A 114 -2.46 -0.33 7.68
CA LEU A 114 -2.03 -0.47 9.07
C LEU A 114 -1.21 -1.76 9.26
N MET A 115 -1.72 -2.89 8.76
CA MET A 115 -1.05 -4.20 8.81
C MET A 115 0.25 -4.22 8.00
N TRP A 116 0.24 -3.65 6.79
CA TRP A 116 1.44 -3.52 5.96
C TRP A 116 2.53 -2.71 6.67
N GLY A 117 2.15 -1.59 7.28
CA GLY A 117 3.04 -0.77 8.10
C GLY A 117 3.60 -1.52 9.31
N ALA A 118 2.76 -2.26 10.03
CA ALA A 118 3.21 -3.11 11.14
C ALA A 118 4.23 -4.17 10.66
N ALA A 119 3.94 -4.84 9.54
CA ALA A 119 4.82 -5.85 8.96
C ALA A 119 6.17 -5.25 8.55
N LEU A 120 6.18 -4.04 7.99
CA LEU A 120 7.39 -3.26 7.71
C LEU A 120 8.24 -3.02 8.96
N GLY A 121 7.60 -2.58 10.04
CA GLY A 121 8.27 -2.43 11.32
C GLY A 121 8.88 -3.74 11.81
N VAL A 122 8.14 -4.85 11.75
CA VAL A 122 8.65 -6.19 12.12
C VAL A 122 9.86 -6.58 11.28
N ILE A 123 9.81 -6.39 9.96
CA ILE A 123 10.94 -6.67 9.05
C ILE A 123 12.17 -5.87 9.48
N TRP A 124 12.01 -4.57 9.75
CA TRP A 124 13.14 -3.71 10.11
C TRP A 124 13.73 -4.02 11.48
N THR A 125 12.92 -4.43 12.46
CA THR A 125 13.44 -4.90 13.76
C THR A 125 14.29 -6.15 13.66
N ARG A 126 14.08 -6.98 12.62
CA ARG A 126 14.81 -8.24 12.42
C ARG A 126 16.01 -8.12 11.49
N TYR A 127 15.93 -7.26 10.48
CA TYR A 127 16.89 -7.23 9.38
C TYR A 127 17.55 -5.86 9.16
N GLY A 128 17.08 -4.79 9.82
CA GLY A 128 17.56 -3.42 9.60
C GLY A 128 18.97 -3.11 10.11
N SER A 129 19.59 -4.00 10.88
CA SER A 129 20.92 -3.82 11.51
C SER A 129 22.10 -4.33 10.69
N THR A 130 21.88 -5.01 9.56
CA THR A 130 22.98 -5.66 8.82
C THR A 130 23.89 -4.71 8.02
N SER A 131 23.52 -3.44 7.85
CA SER A 131 24.31 -2.46 7.08
C SER A 131 25.20 -1.52 7.90
N SER A 132 25.01 -1.40 9.22
CA SER A 132 25.86 -0.52 10.06
C SER A 132 27.17 -1.17 10.50
N GLU A 133 27.25 -2.50 10.54
CA GLU A 133 28.47 -3.22 10.96
C GLU A 133 29.52 -3.32 9.83
N LEU A 134 29.09 -3.26 8.56
CA LEU A 134 30.01 -3.29 7.41
C LEU A 134 30.68 -1.94 7.12
N GLY A 135 30.20 -0.85 7.73
CA GLY A 135 30.74 0.51 7.53
C GLY A 135 31.86 0.92 8.49
N ILE A 136 32.05 0.18 9.60
CA ILE A 136 33.09 0.47 10.61
C ILE A 136 34.36 -0.37 10.34
N ALA A 137 34.29 -1.33 9.41
CA ALA A 137 35.41 -2.20 9.04
C ALA A 137 36.20 -1.72 7.80
N ARG A 138 36.18 -0.42 7.46
CA ARG A 138 36.99 0.17 6.39
C ARG A 138 37.81 1.35 6.88
#